data_AF-A0AAD3M568-F1
#
_entry.id   AF-A0AAD3M568-F1
#
_cell.length_a   1.000
_cell.length_b   1.000
_cell.length_c   1.000
_cell.angle_alpha   90.00
_cell.angle_beta   90.00
_cell.angle_gamma   90.00
#
_symmetry.space_group_name_H-M   'P 1'
#
loop_
_entity.id
_entity.type
_entity.pdbx_description
1 polymer ?
#
loop_
_entity_poly.entity_id
_entity_poly.type
_entity_poly.pdbx_seq_one_letter_code
_entity_poly.pdbx_strand_id
1 'polypeptide(L)'
;MSKRKGKVIGDVTAVKSRRLTAVGSEDAADDTNHQGPSSSSFAYSATGDIGLIESITLKNFMCHHYLSPFHFGPNVNFIVGNNGSGKSAILTALIVGLGGKATVTNRGVSLKDFVKTGENTADITVKLKQRTRYL
;
A
#
# COMPACT_ATOMS: atom_id res chain seq x y z
N MET A 1 -32.81 1.52 -41.97
CA MET A 1 -32.09 0.54 -42.82
C MET A 1 -30.67 1.04 -43.04
N SER A 2 -29.65 0.34 -42.52
CA SER A 2 -28.67 -0.46 -43.29
C SER A 2 -27.65 0.44 -44.05
N LYS A 3 -26.32 0.34 -43.95
CA LYS A 3 -25.44 -0.82 -43.69
C LYS A 3 -24.07 -0.38 -43.15
N ARG A 4 -23.50 -1.27 -42.31
CA ARG A 4 -22.07 -1.37 -41.97
C ARG A 4 -21.22 -1.63 -43.22
N LYS A 5 -19.95 -1.23 -43.20
CA LYS A 5 -18.87 -1.90 -43.95
C LYS A 5 -17.62 -2.02 -43.06
N GLY A 6 -17.25 -3.26 -42.77
CA GLY A 6 -15.96 -3.62 -42.18
C GLY A 6 -14.88 -3.81 -43.24
N LYS A 7 -13.64 -3.91 -42.78
CA LYS A 7 -12.50 -4.42 -43.53
C LYS A 7 -11.68 -5.33 -42.61
N VAL A 8 -11.53 -6.58 -43.04
CA VAL A 8 -10.71 -7.67 -42.46
C VAL A 8 -9.73 -8.09 -43.54
N ILE A 9 -8.43 -8.16 -43.24
CA ILE A 9 -7.35 -8.99 -43.85
C ILE A 9 -6.19 -8.95 -42.81
N GLY A 10 -5.47 -9.99 -42.40
CA GLY A 10 -5.38 -11.42 -42.73
C GLY A 10 -4.19 -12.03 -41.97
N ASP A 11 -4.23 -13.35 -41.76
CA ASP A 11 -3.36 -14.20 -40.94
C ASP A 11 -1.88 -14.29 -41.33
N VAL A 12 -1.02 -14.63 -40.35
CA VAL A 12 0.10 -15.59 -40.53
C VAL A 12 0.24 -16.47 -39.27
N THR A 13 0.15 -17.78 -39.48
CA THR A 13 0.16 -18.86 -38.48
C THR A 13 1.54 -19.53 -38.36
N ALA A 14 1.96 -19.77 -37.11
CA ALA A 14 2.80 -20.84 -36.55
C ALA A 14 4.08 -21.39 -37.24
N VAL A 15 5.16 -21.51 -36.44
CA VAL A 15 6.14 -22.62 -36.54
C VAL A 15 6.32 -23.28 -35.17
N LYS A 16 6.37 -24.61 -35.21
CA LYS A 16 6.29 -25.65 -34.17
C LYS A 16 7.68 -26.25 -33.88
N SER A 17 8.03 -26.48 -32.62
CA SER A 17 9.03 -27.50 -32.20
C SER A 17 8.98 -27.68 -30.68
N ARG A 18 8.98 -28.84 -30.03
CA ARG A 18 8.76 -30.27 -30.32
C ARG A 18 8.41 -30.90 -28.96
N ARG A 19 7.49 -31.85 -29.00
CA ARG A 19 6.97 -32.69 -27.90
C ARG A 19 8.00 -33.74 -27.46
N LEU A 20 8.02 -34.09 -26.17
CA LEU A 20 8.13 -35.48 -25.70
C LEU A 20 7.31 -35.66 -24.40
N THR A 21 6.56 -36.75 -24.37
CA THR A 21 5.61 -37.20 -23.35
C THR A 21 6.14 -38.48 -22.69
N ALA A 22 5.91 -38.68 -21.40
CA ALA A 22 5.76 -40.03 -20.83
C ALA A 22 4.91 -39.98 -19.55
N VAL A 23 4.03 -40.98 -19.44
CA VAL A 23 2.93 -41.18 -18.48
C VAL A 23 3.40 -42.16 -17.39
N GLY A 24 2.87 -42.05 -16.17
CA GLY A 24 2.93 -43.14 -15.19
C GLY A 24 2.61 -42.69 -13.77
N SER A 25 1.45 -43.12 -13.27
CA SER A 25 0.92 -42.97 -11.90
C SER A 25 1.71 -43.83 -10.90
N GLU A 26 1.78 -43.42 -9.62
CA GLU A 26 1.51 -44.22 -8.41
C GLU A 26 1.94 -43.50 -7.11
N ASP A 27 0.97 -43.38 -6.21
CA ASP A 27 0.99 -43.48 -4.75
C ASP A 27 1.78 -42.57 -3.79
N ALA A 28 1.11 -42.37 -2.66
CA ALA A 28 1.41 -41.48 -1.56
C ALA A 28 2.66 -41.86 -0.75
N ALA A 29 3.42 -40.84 -0.33
CA ALA A 29 4.09 -40.82 0.96
C ALA A 29 4.40 -39.37 1.38
N ASP A 30 3.95 -39.07 2.59
CA ASP A 30 4.36 -38.01 3.49
C ASP A 30 5.88 -37.88 3.58
N ASP A 31 6.44 -36.70 3.35
CA ASP A 31 7.57 -36.23 4.16
C ASP A 31 7.75 -34.71 4.11
N THR A 32 7.68 -34.13 5.29
CA THR A 32 7.85 -32.72 5.61
C THR A 32 9.28 -32.25 5.31
N ASN A 33 9.48 -31.36 4.33
CA ASN A 33 10.66 -30.50 4.31
C ASN A 33 10.43 -29.18 3.58
N HIS A 34 9.72 -28.26 4.25
CA HIS A 34 9.77 -26.84 3.90
C HIS A 34 10.84 -26.16 4.76
N GLN A 35 12.10 -26.28 4.33
CA GLN A 35 13.12 -25.30 4.67
C GLN A 35 12.74 -23.98 3.99
N GLY A 36 11.85 -23.22 4.64
CA GLY A 36 11.75 -21.79 4.41
C GLY A 36 13.11 -21.15 4.66
N PRO A 37 13.46 -20.07 3.94
CA PRO A 37 14.77 -19.45 4.08
C PRO A 37 14.98 -19.14 5.55
N SER A 38 16.09 -19.66 6.09
CA SER A 38 16.54 -19.42 7.44
C SER A 38 16.36 -17.94 7.75
N SER A 39 15.74 -17.65 8.89
CA SER A 39 15.73 -16.33 9.48
C SER A 39 17.17 -15.98 9.83
N SER A 40 17.95 -15.64 8.81
CA SER A 40 19.08 -14.75 8.98
C SER A 40 18.48 -13.56 9.69
N SER A 41 18.79 -13.49 10.98
CA SER A 41 18.54 -12.34 11.80
C SER A 41 19.16 -11.20 11.03
N PHE A 42 18.34 -10.48 10.26
CA PHE A 42 18.69 -9.20 9.72
C PHE A 42 19.02 -8.40 10.95
N ALA A 43 20.31 -8.35 11.29
CA ALA A 43 20.85 -7.35 12.18
C ALA A 43 20.63 -6.07 11.41
N TYR A 44 19.40 -5.54 11.51
CA TYR A 44 19.06 -4.21 11.07
C TYR A 44 20.02 -3.33 11.85
N SER A 45 21.04 -2.87 11.14
CA SER A 45 21.98 -1.89 11.66
C SER A 45 21.15 -0.80 12.33
N ALA A 46 21.44 -0.53 13.60
CA ALA A 46 20.75 0.45 14.46
C ALA A 46 20.98 1.91 14.01
N THR A 47 20.99 2.12 12.70
CA THR A 47 21.31 3.35 11.96
C THR A 47 20.06 4.10 11.49
N GLY A 48 18.87 3.51 11.58
CA GLY A 48 17.65 4.05 10.93
C GLY A 48 16.58 4.67 11.85
N ASP A 49 16.85 4.93 13.12
CA ASP A 49 15.81 5.36 14.08
C ASP A 49 15.50 6.87 14.09
N ILE A 50 16.16 7.68 13.25
CA ILE A 50 15.99 9.14 13.25
C ILE A 50 15.00 9.53 12.15
N GLY A 51 13.99 10.33 12.51
CA GLY A 51 13.00 10.83 11.56
C GLY A 51 11.94 9.79 11.17
N LEU A 52 11.86 8.68 11.91
CA LEU A 52 10.84 7.67 11.70
C LEU A 52 9.47 8.21 12.13
N ILE A 53 8.47 8.04 11.27
CA ILE A 53 7.08 8.28 11.65
C ILE A 53 6.64 7.11 12.53
N GLU A 54 6.44 7.36 13.83
CA GLU A 54 6.06 6.33 14.80
C GLU A 54 4.57 6.02 14.70
N SER A 55 3.74 7.06 14.60
CA SER A 55 2.30 6.90 14.50
C SER A 55 1.59 8.10 13.89
N ILE A 56 0.37 7.88 13.43
CA ILE A 56 -0.57 8.94 13.05
C ILE A 56 -1.92 8.74 13.73
N THR A 57 -2.53 9.83 14.18
CA THR A 57 -3.89 9.87 14.71
C THR A 57 -4.69 10.89 13.91
N LEU A 58 -5.93 10.54 13.55
CA LEU A 58 -6.81 11.42 12.79
C LEU A 58 -8.10 11.65 13.57
N LYS A 59 -8.57 12.89 13.60
CA LYS A 59 -9.88 13.25 14.13
C LYS A 59 -10.62 14.09 13.11
N ASN A 60 -11.87 13.72 12.83
CA ASN A 60 -12.74 14.43 11.90
C ASN A 60 -12.11 14.70 10.53
N PHE A 61 -11.33 13.74 10.02
CA PHE A 61 -10.56 13.88 8.79
C PHE A 61 -11.11 12.95 7.70
N MET A 62 -11.63 13.53 6.62
CA MET A 62 -12.27 12.84 5.50
C MET A 62 -13.33 11.82 5.95
N CYS A 63 -13.07 10.53 5.76
CA CYS A 63 -14.00 9.45 6.16
C CYS A 63 -13.86 9.07 7.64
N HIS A 64 -12.76 9.43 8.31
CA HIS A 64 -12.47 9.05 9.69
C HIS A 64 -13.05 10.06 10.68
N HIS A 65 -13.97 9.62 11.54
CA HIS A 65 -14.35 10.42 12.72
C HIS A 65 -13.22 10.38 13.75
N TYR A 66 -12.71 9.18 14.02
CA TYR A 66 -11.51 8.98 14.83
C TYR A 66 -10.74 7.76 14.31
N LEU A 67 -9.49 7.98 13.91
CA LEU A 67 -8.52 6.92 13.68
C LEU A 67 -7.58 6.93 14.89
N SER A 68 -7.72 5.93 15.75
CA SER A 68 -6.80 5.69 16.88
C SER A 68 -5.35 5.62 16.37
N PRO A 69 -4.32 5.86 17.21
CA PRO A 69 -2.92 5.85 16.79
C PRO A 69 -2.59 4.62 15.93
N PHE A 70 -2.37 4.87 14.64
CA PHE A 70 -1.92 3.88 13.69
C PHE A 70 -0.39 3.87 13.74
N HIS A 71 0.18 2.78 14.25
CA HIS A 71 1.62 2.64 14.41
C HIS A 71 2.26 2.11 13.14
N PHE A 72 3.33 2.77 12.70
CA PHE A 72 4.13 2.31 11.58
C PHE A 72 5.31 1.47 12.07
N GLY A 73 5.68 0.47 11.28
CA GLY A 73 6.94 -0.25 11.39
C GLY A 73 8.12 0.56 10.83
N PRO A 74 9.36 0.15 11.15
CA PRO A 74 10.58 0.93 10.89
C PRO A 74 10.98 1.05 9.41
N ASN A 75 10.43 0.20 8.54
CA ASN A 75 10.83 0.09 7.14
C ASN A 75 9.62 0.31 6.22
N VAL A 76 9.16 -0.75 5.55
CA VAL A 76 8.01 -0.71 4.63
C VAL A 76 6.73 -1.02 5.40
N ASN A 77 5.70 -0.21 5.15
CA ASN A 77 4.38 -0.35 5.76
C ASN A 77 3.33 -0.60 4.69
N PHE A 78 2.55 -1.66 4.84
CA PHE A 78 1.43 -1.97 3.95
C PHE A 78 0.11 -1.61 4.62
N ILE A 79 -0.61 -0.65 4.05
CA ILE A 79 -1.95 -0.27 4.51
C ILE A 79 -2.98 -0.97 3.64
N VAL A 80 -3.67 -1.97 4.21
CA VAL A 80 -4.61 -2.84 3.50
C VAL A 80 -6.05 -2.64 3.99
N GLY A 81 -7.04 -3.03 3.17
CA GLY A 81 -8.46 -2.90 3.49
C GLY A 81 -9.34 -2.66 2.25
N ASN A 82 -10.67 -2.78 2.42
CA ASN A 82 -11.65 -2.64 1.34
C ASN A 82 -11.63 -1.25 0.67
N ASN A 83 -12.16 -1.15 -0.55
CA ASN A 83 -12.35 0.15 -1.21
C ASN A 83 -13.28 1.03 -0.36
N GLY A 84 -12.94 2.31 -0.26
CA GLY A 84 -13.67 3.26 0.59
C GLY A 84 -13.32 3.24 2.07
N SER A 85 -12.49 2.30 2.58
CA SER A 85 -12.15 2.21 4.01
C SER A 85 -11.25 3.32 4.56
N GLY A 86 -10.87 4.30 3.74
CA GLY A 86 -10.04 5.43 4.17
C GLY A 86 -8.53 5.21 4.15
N LYS A 87 -8.02 4.18 3.47
CA LYS A 87 -6.56 3.93 3.32
C LYS A 87 -5.81 5.14 2.78
N SER A 88 -6.30 5.72 1.67
CA SER A 88 -5.67 6.89 1.06
C SER A 88 -5.74 8.12 1.96
N ALA A 89 -6.69 8.20 2.90
CA ALA A 89 -6.78 9.31 3.82
C ALA A 89 -5.58 9.35 4.78
N ILE A 90 -4.98 8.21 5.12
CA ILE A 90 -3.75 8.17 5.92
C ILE A 90 -2.60 8.86 5.16
N LEU A 91 -2.42 8.54 3.89
CA LEU A 91 -1.40 9.18 3.05
C LEU A 91 -1.70 10.68 2.83
N THR A 92 -2.96 11.03 2.54
CA THR A 92 -3.39 12.43 2.43
C THR A 92 -3.06 13.21 3.71
N ALA A 93 -3.37 12.64 4.87
CA ALA A 93 -3.11 13.25 6.16
C ALA A 93 -1.62 13.42 6.43
N LEU A 94 -0.78 12.44 6.06
CA LEU A 94 0.68 12.57 6.16
C LEU A 94 1.22 13.72 5.29
N ILE A 95 0.75 13.82 4.03
CA ILE A 95 1.18 14.89 3.12
C ILE A 95 0.86 16.26 3.71
N VAL A 96 -0.40 16.49 4.11
CA VAL A 96 -0.83 17.81 4.58
C VAL A 96 -0.40 18.12 6.02
N GLY A 97 -0.40 17.11 6.89
CA GLY A 97 0.03 17.24 8.29
C GLY A 97 1.52 17.55 8.44
N LEU A 98 2.34 17.19 7.45
CA LEU A 98 3.76 17.54 7.38
C LEU A 98 4.02 18.81 6.52
N GLY A 99 2.98 19.59 6.21
CA GLY A 99 3.10 20.89 5.53
C GLY A 99 2.97 20.86 4.00
N GLY A 100 2.61 19.72 3.41
CA GLY A 100 2.32 19.60 1.98
C GLY A 100 1.04 20.35 1.58
N LYS A 101 1.01 20.84 0.34
CA LYS A 101 -0.17 21.54 -0.22
C LYS A 101 -1.32 20.56 -0.47
N ALA A 102 -2.55 20.99 -0.20
CA ALA A 102 -3.76 20.20 -0.45
C ALA A 102 -3.84 19.66 -1.89
N THR A 103 -3.47 20.48 -2.88
CA THR A 103 -3.50 20.14 -4.31
C THR A 103 -2.60 18.97 -4.69
N VAL A 104 -1.50 18.71 -3.95
CA VAL A 104 -0.58 17.59 -4.21
C VAL A 104 -1.23 16.24 -3.93
N THR A 105 -2.27 16.21 -3.09
CA THR A 105 -2.94 14.97 -2.70
C THR A 105 -3.83 14.40 -3.82
N ASN A 106 -4.17 15.20 -4.84
CA ASN A 106 -5.21 14.88 -5.84
C ASN A 106 -6.59 14.53 -5.23
N ARG A 107 -6.84 14.97 -3.98
CA ARG A 107 -8.11 14.70 -3.26
C ARG A 107 -8.88 15.97 -2.90
N GLY A 108 -8.22 17.12 -2.83
CA GLY A 108 -8.82 18.40 -2.48
C GLY A 108 -7.98 19.55 -3.00
N VAL A 109 -8.60 20.73 -3.08
CA VAL A 109 -7.96 21.97 -3.52
C VAL A 109 -7.56 22.82 -2.30
N SER A 110 -8.31 22.70 -1.20
CA SER A 110 -8.08 23.43 0.05
C SER A 110 -8.02 22.51 1.27
N LEU A 111 -7.46 22.99 2.39
CA LEU A 111 -7.43 22.22 3.64
C LEU A 111 -8.84 21.95 4.20
N LYS A 112 -9.81 22.82 3.90
CA LYS A 112 -11.21 22.64 4.35
C LYS A 112 -11.85 21.41 3.73
N ASP A 113 -11.41 21.01 2.53
CA ASP A 113 -11.94 19.86 1.80
C ASP A 113 -11.63 18.53 2.50
N PHE A 114 -10.68 18.52 3.44
CA PHE A 114 -10.33 17.34 4.22
C PHE A 114 -11.04 17.25 5.56
N VAL A 115 -11.79 18.27 5.97
CA VAL A 115 -12.64 18.19 7.17
C VAL A 115 -13.81 17.25 6.86
N LYS A 116 -14.06 16.31 7.77
CA LYS A 116 -15.18 15.37 7.66
C LYS A 116 -16.49 16.13 7.55
N THR A 117 -17.37 15.68 6.66
CA THR A 117 -18.71 16.28 6.50
C THR A 117 -19.47 16.29 7.82
N GLY A 118 -20.02 17.45 8.17
CA GLY A 118 -20.73 17.67 9.43
C GLY A 118 -19.85 18.15 10.59
N GLU A 119 -18.54 18.24 10.39
CA GLU A 119 -17.57 18.70 11.39
C GLU A 119 -17.02 20.09 11.01
N ASN A 120 -16.60 20.85 12.02
CA ASN A 120 -16.05 22.21 11.82
C ASN A 120 -14.51 22.24 11.79
N THR A 121 -13.88 21.21 12.33
CA THR A 121 -12.42 21.11 12.51
C THR A 121 -11.96 19.69 12.25
N ALA A 122 -10.69 19.53 11.87
CA ALA A 122 -10.02 18.25 11.71
C ALA A 122 -8.61 18.34 12.29
N ASP A 123 -8.21 17.30 13.02
CA ASP A 123 -6.89 17.22 13.65
C ASP A 123 -6.09 16.07 13.05
N ILE A 124 -4.81 16.35 12.75
CA ILE A 124 -3.83 15.37 12.32
C ILE A 124 -2.67 15.43 13.30
N THR A 125 -2.43 14.34 14.01
CA THR A 125 -1.30 14.23 14.92
C THR A 125 -0.32 13.21 14.36
N VAL A 126 0.88 13.66 14.01
CA VAL A 126 1.98 12.79 13.54
C VAL A 126 3.05 12.75 14.63
N LYS A 127 3.36 11.55 15.12
CA LYS A 127 4.43 11.34 16.08
C LYS A 127 5.69 10.91 15.34
N LEU A 128 6.78 11.66 15.53
CA LEU A 128 8.09 11.35 14.96
C LEU A 128 9.01 10.83 16.06
N LYS A 129 9.69 9.72 15.81
CA LYS A 129 10.76 9.21 16.65
C LYS A 129 12.06 9.96 16.32
N GLN A 130 12.64 10.56 17.34
CA GLN A 130 13.98 11.12 17.28
C GLN A 130 14.90 10.30 18.19
N ARG A 131 16.13 10.03 17.72
CA ARG A 131 17.19 9.49 18.58
C ARG A 131 18.15 10.63 18.92
N THR A 132 17.91 11.28 20.06
CA THR A 132 18.90 12.19 20.64
C THR A 132 20.05 11.36 21.19
N ARG A 133 21.21 11.39 20.51
CA ARG A 133 22.47 10.95 21.11
C ARG A 133 22.92 12.09 22.03
N TYR A 134 22.75 11.95 23.34
CA TYR A 134 23.55 12.74 24.26
C TYR A 134 25.00 12.24 24.13
N LEU A 135 25.92 13.18 23.84
CA LEU A 135 27.36 12.99 23.96
C LEU A 135 27.79 13.27 25.39
#